data_AF-A0AAW0HIW4-F1
#
_entry.id   AF-A0AAW0HIW4-F1
#
_cell.length_a   1.000
_cell.length_b   1.000
_cell.length_c   1.000
_cell.angle_alpha   90.00
_cell.angle_beta   90.00
_cell.angle_gamma   90.00
#
_symmetry.space_group_name_H-M   'P 1'
#
loop_
_entity.id
_entity.type
_entity.pdbx_description
1 polymer ?
#
loop_
_entity_poly.entity_id
_entity_poly.type
_entity_poly.pdbx_seq_one_letter_code
_entity_poly.pdbx_strand_id
1 'polypeptide(L)' 'MLRLRVGIGRPTHPSMVQAHVLGCFSPEEQELLSPVLDQATDLLLDHIRARSQGPPSSL' A
#
# COMPACT_ATOMS: atom_id res chain seq x y z
N MET A 1 -10.18 1.56 12.36
CA MET A 1 -8.80 1.79 11.88
C MET A 1 -8.83 2.11 10.40
N LEU A 2 -8.20 3.20 9.99
CA LEU A 2 -7.96 3.48 8.58
C LEU A 2 -6.86 2.54 8.06
N ARG A 3 -6.99 2.06 6.82
CA ARG A 3 -6.02 1.15 6.20
C ARG A 3 -5.79 1.55 4.75
N LEU A 4 -4.53 1.71 4.37
CA LEU A 4 -4.10 1.70 2.98
C LEU A 4 -3.80 0.25 2.59
N ARG A 5 -4.33 -0.21 1.45
CA ARG A 5 -4.19 -1.61 1.01
C ARG A 5 -3.36 -1.63 -0.27
N VAL A 6 -2.32 -2.46 -0.29
CA VAL A 6 -1.50 -2.74 -1.47
C VAL A 6 -1.76 -4.18 -1.90
N GLY A 7 -2.15 -4.38 -3.16
CA GLY A 7 -2.37 -5.72 -3.70
C GLY A 7 -1.05 -6.37 -4.10
N ILE A 8 -0.87 -7.64 -3.76
CA ILE A 8 0.31 -8.45 -4.13
C ILE A 8 -0.06 -9.61 -5.08
N GLY A 9 -1.18 -9.46 -5.81
CA GLY A 9 -1.71 -10.51 -6.68
C GLY A 9 -2.34 -11.69 -5.92
N ARG A 10 -2.42 -12.83 -6.61
CA ARG A 10 -2.93 -14.10 -6.07
C ARG A 10 -2.00 -15.23 -6.49
N PRO A 11 -1.79 -16.25 -5.63
CA PRO A 11 -1.06 -17.44 -6.04
C PRO A 11 -1.80 -18.19 -7.14
N THR A 12 -1.06 -18.92 -7.97
CA THR A 12 -1.62 -19.77 -9.04
C THR A 12 -2.53 -20.87 -8.50
N HIS A 13 -2.25 -21.38 -7.30
CA HIS A 13 -3.03 -22.42 -6.64
C HIS A 13 -3.27 -22.10 -5.16
N PRO A 14 -4.44 -22.48 -4.59
CA PRO A 14 -4.76 -22.24 -3.18
C PRO A 14 -3.74 -22.83 -2.20
N SER A 15 -3.09 -23.95 -2.54
CA SER A 15 -2.06 -24.57 -1.72
C SER A 15 -0.76 -23.75 -1.64
N MET A 16 -0.54 -22.80 -2.56
CA MET A 16 0.68 -22.00 -2.61
C MET A 16 0.56 -20.67 -1.85
N VAL A 17 -0.54 -20.41 -1.15
CA VAL A 17 -0.75 -19.15 -0.40
C VAL A 17 0.42 -18.86 0.54
N GLN A 18 0.88 -19.85 1.30
CA GLN A 18 1.99 -19.65 2.24
C GLN A 18 3.28 -19.27 1.52
N ALA A 19 3.62 -19.96 0.42
CA ALA A 19 4.81 -19.65 -0.35
C ALA A 19 4.71 -18.26 -1.02
N HIS A 20 3.53 -17.88 -1.51
CA HIS A 20 3.27 -16.59 -2.15
C HIS A 20 3.42 -15.40 -1.19
N VAL A 21 2.94 -15.53 0.05
CA VAL A 21 2.99 -14.43 1.03
C VAL A 21 4.32 -14.35 1.79
N LEU A 22 5.06 -15.46 1.90
CA LEU A 22 6.36 -15.50 2.60
C LEU A 22 7.55 -15.43 1.65
N GLY A 23 7.32 -15.54 0.34
CA GLY A 23 8.34 -15.43 -0.69
C GLY A 23 8.71 -13.99 -1.04
N CYS A 24 9.76 -13.85 -1.84
CA CYS A 24 10.12 -12.57 -2.45
C CYS A 24 9.31 -12.33 -3.73
N PHE A 25 9.14 -11.05 -4.08
CA PHE A 25 8.62 -10.63 -5.37
C PHE A 25 9.54 -11.08 -6.52
N SER A 26 8.96 -11.43 -7.67
CA SER A 26 9.71 -11.73 -8.89
C SER A 26 10.48 -10.49 -9.40
N PRO A 27 11.47 -10.64 -10.29
CA PRO A 27 12.17 -9.50 -10.88
C PRO A 27 11.21 -8.48 -11.52
N GLU A 28 10.19 -8.96 -12.23
CA GLU A 28 9.18 -8.11 -12.87
C GLU A 28 8.30 -7.39 -11.85
N GLU A 29 7.95 -8.06 -10.74
CA GLU A 29 7.21 -7.44 -9.64
C GLU A 29 8.07 -6.42 -8.87
N GLN A 30 9.38 -6.66 -8.75
CA GLN A 30 10.32 -5.76 -8.08
C GLN A 30 10.42 -4.40 -8.78
N GLU A 31 10.33 -4.36 -10.12
CA GLU A 31 10.29 -3.11 -10.89
C GLU A 31 9.08 -2.23 -10.51
N LEU A 32 8.00 -2.82 -10.01
CA LEU A 32 6.79 -2.11 -9.59
C LEU A 32 6.86 -1.62 -8.14
N LEU A 33 7.81 -2.08 -7.33
CA LEU A 33 7.83 -1.77 -5.90
C LEU A 33 8.08 -0.29 -5.63
N SER A 34 9.08 0.31 -6.29
CA SER A 34 9.40 1.73 -6.11
C SER A 34 8.20 2.64 -6.41
N PRO A 35 7.58 2.60 -7.60
CA PRO A 35 6.47 3.49 -7.90
C PRO A 35 5.24 3.25 -7.01
N VAL A 36 4.99 2.01 -6.57
CA VAL A 36 3.88 1.70 -5.64
C VAL A 36 4.13 2.29 -4.26
N LEU A 37 5.37 2.19 -3.76
CA LEU A 37 5.74 2.74 -2.44
C LEU A 37 5.72 4.27 -2.43
N ASP A 38 6.16 4.91 -3.51
CA ASP A 38 6.10 6.37 -3.67
C ASP A 38 4.64 6.85 -3.62
N GLN A 39 3.75 6.26 -4.43
CA GLN A 39 2.33 6.60 -4.44
C GLN A 39 1.64 6.32 -3.09
N ALA A 40 1.98 5.21 -2.44
CA ALA A 40 1.45 4.87 -1.12
C ALA A 40 1.86 5.90 -0.07
N THR A 41 3.10 6.39 -0.15
CA THR A 41 3.64 7.42 0.74
C THR A 41 2.91 8.75 0.55
N ASP A 42 2.71 9.18 -0.71
CA ASP A 42 1.97 10.40 -1.01
C ASP A 42 0.53 10.36 -0.46
N LEU A 43 -0.19 9.25 -0.69
CA LEU A 43 -1.53 9.06 -0.16
C LEU A 43 -1.59 9.11 1.37
N LEU A 44 -0.59 8.54 2.05
CA LEU A 44 -0.50 8.59 3.50
C LEU A 44 -0.25 10.01 4.01
N LEU A 45 0.68 10.73 3.39
CA LEU A 45 1.00 12.11 3.76
C LEU A 45 -0.19 13.03 3.54
N ASP A 46 -0.89 12.90 2.42
CA ASP A 46 -2.09 13.68 2.12
C ASP A 46 -3.20 13.41 3.13
N HIS A 47 -3.40 12.13 3.50
CA HIS A 47 -4.36 11.78 4.55
C HIS A 47 -3.98 12.42 5.90
N ILE A 48 -2.71 12.35 6.30
CA ILE A 48 -2.23 12.92 7.56
C ILE A 48 -2.42 14.45 7.55
N ARG A 49 -2.08 15.12 6.45
CA ARG A 49 -2.23 16.57 6.29
C ARG A 49 -3.70 16.98 6.36
N ALA A 50 -4.57 16.32 5.60
CA ALA A 50 -6.01 16.60 5.61
C ALA A 50 -6.62 16.42 7.01
N ARG A 51 -6.16 15.41 7.77
CA ARG A 51 -6.60 15.20 9.15
C ARG A 51 -6.05 16.26 10.11
N SER A 52 -4.81 16.69 9.91
CA SER A 52 -4.14 17.69 10.77
C SER A 52 -4.70 19.10 10.62
N GLN A 53 -5.32 19.41 9.48
CA GLN A 53 -5.89 20.73 9.21
C GLN A 53 -7.16 21.02 10.03
N GLY A 54 -7.74 20.04 10.73
CA GLY A 54 -8.94 20.22 11.56
C GLY A 54 -10.16 20.75 10.76
N PRO A 55 -11.36 20.86 11.36
CA PRO A 55 -12.37 21.74 10.79
C PRO A 55 -11.81 23.17 10.77
N PRO A 56 -12.12 24.00 9.75
CA PRO A 56 -11.75 25.41 9.82
C PRO A 56 -12.29 25.99 11.13
N SER A 57 -11.41 26.60 11.93
CA SER A 57 -11.79 27.33 13.13
C SER A 57 -12.82 28.38 12.73
N SER A 58 -14.09 28.11 13.04
CA SER A 58 -15.18 29.05 12.82
C SER A 58 -15.05 30.17 13.85
N LEU A 59 -14.39 31.26 13.44
CA LEU A 59 -14.47 32.59 14.05
C LEU A 59 -14.71 33.60 12.93
#